data_AF-A0A536ZJ21-F1
#
_entry.id   AF-A0A536ZJ21-F1
#
_cell.length_a   1.000
_cell.length_b   1.000
_cell.length_c   1.000
_cell.angle_alpha   90.00
_cell.angle_beta   90.00
_cell.angle_gamma   90.00
#
_symmetry.space_group_name_H-M   'P 1'
#
loop_
_entity.id
_entity.type
_entity.pdbx_description
1 polymer ?
#
loop_
_entity_poly.entity_id
_entity_poly.type
_entity_poly.pdbx_seq_one_letter_code
_entity_poly.pdbx_strand_id
1 'polypeptide(L)'
;MSGWGHEAPQYADAIARQMGFGDAIAQALGYQGTHAHLIRAGDAAALEAAVWALQPALAVRAPATFHWTADKRATIALAVEHLLAHAPTPQSTIALAAGAPFGTIAVNRDSCTMCLACVGACPEGAILDHPQAERPELRFIETKCVQCGICAATCPEDAITLEPRLLL
;
A
#
# COMPACT_ATOMS: atom_id res chain seq x y z
N MET A 1 30.78 -0.26 27.74
CA MET A 1 29.32 -0.44 27.93
C MET A 1 28.59 0.33 26.84
N SER A 2 28.29 -0.32 25.72
CA SER A 2 27.61 0.30 24.57
C SER A 2 26.82 -0.79 23.84
N GLY A 3 25.68 -1.17 24.44
CA GLY A 3 24.80 -2.24 23.96
C GLY A 3 23.43 -1.72 23.54
N TRP A 4 23.37 -0.55 22.88
CA TRP A 4 22.14 0.01 22.33
C TRP A 4 22.17 -0.09 20.80
N GLY A 5 21.22 -0.85 20.22
CA GLY A 5 20.54 -0.40 19.01
C GLY A 5 21.14 -0.71 17.64
N HIS A 6 21.80 -1.86 17.42
CA HIS A 6 21.99 -2.33 16.04
C HIS A 6 20.75 -3.09 15.57
N GLU A 7 19.68 -2.35 15.26
CA GLU A 7 18.58 -2.89 14.48
C GLU A 7 19.14 -3.30 13.10
N ALA A 8 18.70 -4.45 12.57
CA ALA A 8 19.25 -4.96 11.33
C ALA A 8 19.01 -3.93 10.20
N PRO A 9 20.01 -3.63 9.34
CA PRO A 9 19.89 -2.60 8.30
C PRO A 9 18.65 -2.77 7.41
N GLN A 10 18.20 -4.02 7.24
CA GLN A 10 17.02 -4.35 6.44
C GLN A 10 15.71 -3.74 6.98
N TYR A 11 15.60 -3.50 8.30
CA TYR A 11 14.42 -2.85 8.88
C TYR A 11 14.30 -1.41 8.44
N ALA A 12 15.41 -0.66 8.50
CA ALA A 12 15.45 0.72 8.05
C ALA A 12 15.11 0.84 6.56
N ASP A 13 15.55 -0.12 5.75
CA ASP A 13 15.22 -0.15 4.31
C ASP A 13 13.75 -0.51 4.07
N ALA A 14 13.17 -1.42 4.87
CA ALA A 14 11.75 -1.75 4.81
C ALA A 14 10.87 -0.55 5.20
N ILE A 15 11.21 0.14 6.29
CA ILE A 15 10.54 1.36 6.74
C ILE A 15 10.63 2.45 5.67
N ALA A 16 11.81 2.68 5.10
CA ALA A 16 11.98 3.67 4.03
C ALA A 16 11.10 3.37 2.80
N ARG A 17 10.98 2.09 2.41
CA ARG A 17 10.06 1.69 1.33
C ARG A 17 8.60 1.96 1.69
N GLN A 18 8.18 1.63 2.91
CA GLN A 18 6.81 1.88 3.38
C GLN A 18 6.49 3.37 3.44
N MET A 19 7.42 4.18 3.93
CA MET A 19 7.33 5.65 3.92
C MET A 19 7.17 6.18 2.49
N GLY A 20 7.95 5.65 1.53
CA GLY A 20 7.85 6.02 0.13
C GLY A 20 6.45 5.78 -0.49
N PHE A 21 5.75 4.70 -0.10
CA PHE A 21 4.36 4.51 -0.53
C PHE A 21 3.41 5.55 0.08
N GLY A 22 3.61 5.92 1.35
CA GLY A 22 2.83 6.97 2.01
C GLY A 22 3.01 8.33 1.33
N ASP A 23 4.27 8.72 1.05
CA ASP A 23 4.59 9.95 0.32
C ASP A 23 4.00 9.94 -1.10
N ALA A 24 4.08 8.82 -1.82
CA ALA A 24 3.50 8.69 -3.16
C ALA A 24 1.97 8.90 -3.14
N ILE A 25 1.27 8.34 -2.14
CA ILE A 25 -0.18 8.53 -1.97
C ILE A 25 -0.48 10.01 -1.66
N ALA A 26 0.25 10.63 -0.73
CA ALA A 26 0.05 12.04 -0.38
C ALA A 26 0.29 12.97 -1.58
N GLN A 27 1.39 12.77 -2.31
CA GLN A 27 1.73 13.56 -3.49
C GLN A 27 0.72 13.40 -4.63
N ALA A 28 0.21 12.19 -4.86
CA ALA A 28 -0.84 11.95 -5.86
C ALA A 28 -2.16 12.66 -5.52
N LEU A 29 -2.45 12.84 -4.24
CA LEU A 29 -3.58 13.66 -3.75
C LEU A 29 -3.29 15.18 -3.75
N GLY A 30 -2.08 15.58 -4.15
CA GLY A 30 -1.69 16.99 -4.30
C GLY A 30 -1.03 17.59 -3.05
N TYR A 31 -0.75 16.78 -2.02
CA TYR A 31 0.03 17.20 -0.87
C TYR A 31 1.52 17.22 -1.24
N GLN A 32 2.05 18.41 -1.47
CA GLN A 32 3.43 18.60 -1.92
C GLN A 32 4.44 18.52 -0.76
N GLY A 33 5.63 17.98 -1.05
CA GLY A 33 6.73 17.84 -0.09
C GLY A 33 6.99 16.39 0.31
N THR A 34 7.84 16.21 1.31
CA THR A 34 8.16 14.91 1.92
C THR A 34 7.43 14.84 3.26
N HIS A 35 6.56 13.85 3.45
CA HIS A 35 5.73 13.74 4.66
C HIS A 35 6.33 12.79 5.67
N ALA A 36 7.12 11.81 5.23
CA ALA A 36 7.80 10.87 6.09
C ALA A 36 9.33 10.95 5.91
N HIS A 37 10.05 11.17 7.02
CA HIS A 37 11.51 11.26 7.04
C HIS A 37 12.11 10.17 7.92
N LEU A 38 13.07 9.42 7.39
CA LEU A 38 13.91 8.51 8.15
C LEU A 38 15.26 9.15 8.45
N ILE A 39 15.50 9.51 9.71
CA ILE A 39 16.77 10.11 10.15
C ILE A 39 17.69 9.01 10.68
N ARG A 40 18.87 8.86 10.06
CA ARG A 40 19.95 8.01 10.57
C ARG A 40 21.03 8.93 11.17
N ALA A 41 21.16 8.92 12.48
CA ALA A 41 22.12 9.75 13.20
C ALA A 41 23.07 8.89 14.04
N GLY A 42 24.37 9.20 14.00
CA GLY A 42 25.39 8.50 14.79
C GLY A 42 25.50 8.99 16.23
N ASP A 43 25.01 10.21 16.50
CA ASP A 43 25.01 10.84 17.82
C ASP A 43 23.85 11.85 17.94
N ALA A 44 23.69 12.41 19.15
CA ALA A 44 22.61 13.35 19.45
C ALA A 44 22.72 14.68 18.70
N ALA A 45 23.94 15.18 18.45
CA ALA A 45 24.14 16.45 17.75
C ALA A 45 23.76 16.34 16.27
N ALA A 46 24.10 15.22 15.62
CA ALA A 46 23.68 14.91 14.26
C ALA A 46 22.16 14.72 14.16
N LEU A 47 21.54 14.06 15.14
CA LEU A 47 20.09 13.90 15.20
C LEU A 47 19.39 15.25 15.32
N GLU A 48 19.85 16.09 16.26
CA GLU A 48 19.32 17.44 16.48
C GLU A 48 19.41 18.28 15.20
N ALA A 49 20.58 18.34 14.57
CA ALA A 49 20.78 19.07 13.32
C ALA A 49 19.84 18.59 12.20
N ALA A 50 19.67 17.26 12.06
CA ALA A 50 18.78 16.69 11.06
C ALA A 50 17.30 17.01 11.30
N VAL A 51 16.84 16.97 12.56
CA VAL A 51 15.47 17.32 12.93
C VAL A 51 15.19 18.80 12.66
N TRP A 52 16.11 19.70 13.03
CA TRP A 52 15.96 21.14 12.78
C TRP A 52 16.02 21.53 11.30
N ALA A 53 16.63 20.70 10.45
CA ALA A 53 16.69 20.93 9.01
C ALA A 53 15.40 20.52 8.27
N LEU A 54 14.50 19.76 8.90
CA LEU A 54 13.27 19.28 8.27
C LEU A 54 12.38 20.45 7.82
N GLN A 55 11.82 20.32 6.61
CA GLN A 55 10.88 21.27 6.06
C GLN A 55 9.47 20.69 6.10
N PRO A 56 8.47 21.46 6.58
CA PRO A 56 7.10 20.97 6.61
C PRO A 56 6.55 20.79 5.20
N ALA A 57 5.94 19.64 4.94
CA ALA A 57 5.16 19.39 3.73
C ALA A 57 3.76 20.03 3.82
N LEU A 58 3.11 20.20 2.67
CA LEU A 58 1.71 20.61 2.59
C LEU A 58 0.84 19.50 3.21
N ALA A 59 0.05 19.86 4.23
CA ALA A 59 -0.80 18.93 4.96
C ALA A 59 -2.29 19.34 4.91
N VAL A 60 -3.14 18.44 5.38
CA VAL A 60 -4.57 18.71 5.57
C VAL A 60 -4.76 19.87 6.54
N ARG A 61 -5.71 20.76 6.25
CA ARG A 61 -6.03 21.91 7.14
C ARG A 61 -6.95 21.54 8.30
N ALA A 62 -7.75 20.50 8.15
CA ALA A 62 -8.65 19.97 9.17
C ALA A 62 -8.06 18.72 9.83
N PRO A 63 -7.96 18.67 11.18
CA PRO A 63 -7.56 17.47 11.89
C PRO A 63 -8.50 16.30 11.62
N ALA A 64 -7.96 15.09 11.53
CA ALA A 64 -8.75 13.87 11.47
C ALA A 64 -9.48 13.62 12.79
N THR A 65 -10.73 13.14 12.71
CA THR A 65 -11.56 12.81 13.88
C THR A 65 -11.95 11.34 13.94
N PHE A 66 -11.44 10.50 13.05
CA PHE A 66 -11.70 9.06 13.08
C PHE A 66 -10.95 8.39 14.23
N HIS A 67 -11.50 7.28 14.72
CA HIS A 67 -10.84 6.47 15.75
C HIS A 67 -9.89 5.47 15.10
N TRP A 68 -8.67 5.38 15.63
CA TRP A 68 -7.75 4.30 15.28
C TRP A 68 -8.27 2.94 15.77
N THR A 69 -7.88 1.86 15.10
CA THR A 69 -8.19 0.50 15.54
C THR A 69 -6.93 -0.37 15.50
N ALA A 70 -6.98 -1.56 16.10
CA ALA A 70 -5.90 -2.53 15.97
C ALA A 70 -5.79 -3.10 14.55
N ASP A 71 -6.84 -2.93 13.73
CA ASP A 71 -6.80 -3.27 12.31
C ASP A 71 -6.05 -2.17 11.55
N LYS A 72 -4.84 -2.53 11.10
CA LYS A 72 -3.96 -1.63 10.35
C LYS A 72 -4.58 -1.20 9.02
N ARG A 73 -5.26 -2.09 8.29
CA ARG A 73 -5.83 -1.77 6.98
C ARG A 73 -7.03 -0.86 7.12
N ALA A 74 -7.90 -1.12 8.09
CA ALA A 74 -9.02 -0.22 8.39
C ALA A 74 -8.53 1.17 8.79
N THR A 75 -7.49 1.25 9.63
CA THR A 75 -6.90 2.54 10.03
C THR A 75 -6.26 3.28 8.85
N ILE A 76 -5.57 2.58 7.94
CA ILE A 76 -5.03 3.18 6.71
C ILE A 76 -6.15 3.67 5.80
N ALA A 77 -7.22 2.89 5.61
CA ALA A 77 -8.37 3.30 4.80
C ALA A 77 -8.98 4.61 5.33
N LEU A 78 -9.25 4.70 6.63
CA LEU A 78 -9.76 5.92 7.26
C LEU A 78 -8.80 7.12 7.08
N ALA A 79 -7.50 6.90 7.20
CA ALA A 79 -6.51 7.95 6.99
C ALA A 79 -6.50 8.44 5.54
N VAL A 80 -6.55 7.52 4.57
CA VAL A 80 -6.59 7.84 3.14
C VAL A 80 -7.91 8.53 2.76
N GLU A 81 -9.04 8.07 3.27
CA GLU A 81 -10.35 8.71 3.09
C GLU A 81 -10.33 10.16 3.60
N HIS A 82 -9.73 10.41 4.76
CA HIS A 82 -9.55 11.77 5.29
C HIS A 82 -8.65 12.62 4.39
N LEU A 83 -7.52 12.07 3.91
CA LEU A 83 -6.66 12.77 2.96
C LEU A 83 -7.40 13.10 1.66
N LEU A 84 -8.20 12.17 1.13
CA LEU A 84 -8.98 12.35 -0.09
C LEU A 84 -10.06 13.43 0.05
N ALA A 85 -10.81 13.40 1.17
CA ALA A 85 -11.88 14.37 1.44
C ALA A 85 -11.39 15.84 1.46
N HIS A 86 -10.10 16.04 1.72
CA HIS A 86 -9.45 17.35 1.77
C HIS A 86 -8.38 17.56 0.68
N ALA A 87 -8.27 16.63 -0.28
CA ALA A 87 -7.20 16.60 -1.26
C ALA A 87 -7.20 17.85 -2.16
N PRO A 88 -6.04 18.51 -2.33
CA PRO A 88 -5.88 19.54 -3.36
C PRO A 88 -6.16 19.03 -4.78
N THR A 89 -5.83 17.78 -5.08
CA THR A 89 -6.10 17.11 -6.36
C THR A 89 -6.72 15.73 -6.12
N PRO A 90 -8.05 15.65 -5.90
CA PRO A 90 -8.71 14.38 -5.61
C PRO A 90 -8.56 13.40 -6.78
N GLN A 91 -8.39 12.13 -6.46
CA GLN A 91 -8.22 11.03 -7.42
C GLN A 91 -9.21 9.91 -7.07
N SER A 92 -9.59 9.10 -8.06
CA SER A 92 -10.33 7.84 -7.84
C SER A 92 -9.40 6.62 -7.82
N THR A 93 -8.16 6.77 -8.30
CA THR A 93 -7.15 5.72 -8.29
C THR A 93 -5.76 6.35 -8.28
N ILE A 94 -4.84 5.77 -7.52
CA ILE A 94 -3.42 6.16 -7.47
C ILE A 94 -2.57 4.97 -7.92
N ALA A 95 -1.76 5.13 -8.97
CA ALA A 95 -0.78 4.13 -9.35
C ALA A 95 0.35 4.06 -8.32
N LEU A 96 0.78 2.85 -7.94
CA LEU A 96 1.85 2.65 -6.97
C LEU A 96 3.01 1.87 -7.58
N ALA A 97 4.19 2.02 -7.00
CA ALA A 97 5.35 1.25 -7.40
C ALA A 97 5.23 -0.23 -6.98
N ALA A 98 5.98 -1.11 -7.65
CA ALA A 98 6.06 -2.52 -7.29
C ALA A 98 6.45 -2.71 -5.81
N GLY A 99 5.80 -3.68 -5.16
CA GLY A 99 5.96 -3.94 -3.72
C GLY A 99 5.00 -3.17 -2.82
N ALA A 100 4.13 -2.31 -3.37
CA ALA A 100 3.06 -1.70 -2.60
C ALA A 100 2.06 -2.77 -2.13
N PRO A 101 1.56 -2.70 -0.87
CA PRO A 101 0.64 -3.70 -0.32
C PRO A 101 -0.83 -3.44 -0.71
N PHE A 102 -1.06 -2.74 -1.82
CA PHE A 102 -2.37 -2.38 -2.35
C PHE A 102 -2.36 -2.55 -3.87
N GLY A 103 -3.45 -3.07 -4.42
CA GLY A 103 -3.61 -3.13 -5.86
C GLY A 103 -4.68 -4.09 -6.32
N THR A 104 -4.70 -4.25 -7.63
CA THR A 104 -5.57 -5.19 -8.32
C THR A 104 -4.75 -6.23 -9.08
N ILE A 105 -5.43 -7.07 -9.83
CA ILE A 105 -4.80 -7.98 -10.79
C ILE A 105 -5.46 -7.82 -12.16
N ALA A 106 -4.64 -7.89 -13.20
CA ALA A 106 -5.12 -8.08 -14.57
C ALA A 106 -5.20 -9.58 -14.86
N VAL A 107 -6.34 -10.03 -15.38
CA VAL A 107 -6.56 -11.41 -15.82
C VAL A 107 -6.73 -11.43 -17.33
N ASN A 108 -5.83 -12.11 -18.04
CA ASN A 108 -5.97 -12.35 -19.47
C ASN A 108 -7.10 -13.37 -19.70
N ARG A 109 -8.19 -12.90 -20.32
CA ARG A 109 -9.39 -13.72 -20.57
C ARG A 109 -9.19 -14.81 -21.62
N ASP A 110 -8.24 -14.62 -22.52
CA ASP A 110 -7.97 -15.58 -23.60
C ASP A 110 -7.15 -16.77 -23.10
N SER A 111 -6.29 -16.54 -22.10
CA SER A 111 -5.46 -17.60 -21.46
C SER A 111 -6.12 -18.23 -20.24
N CYS A 112 -7.00 -17.52 -19.53
CA CYS A 112 -7.59 -18.02 -18.29
C CYS A 112 -8.56 -19.19 -18.54
N THR A 113 -8.19 -20.38 -18.06
CA THR A 113 -9.01 -21.60 -18.18
C THR A 113 -10.06 -21.77 -17.08
N MET A 114 -10.21 -20.78 -16.19
CA MET A 114 -11.15 -20.84 -15.04
C MET A 114 -10.93 -22.06 -14.13
N CYS A 115 -9.68 -22.50 -13.96
CA CYS A 115 -9.32 -23.64 -13.10
C CYS A 115 -9.41 -23.34 -11.58
N LEU A 116 -9.62 -22.07 -11.21
CA LEU A 116 -9.76 -21.56 -9.83
C LEU A 116 -8.53 -21.76 -8.92
N ALA A 117 -7.36 -22.10 -9.48
CA ALA A 117 -6.11 -22.21 -8.71
C ALA A 117 -5.78 -20.91 -7.93
N CYS A 118 -6.00 -19.75 -8.55
CA CYS A 118 -5.76 -18.46 -7.93
C CYS A 118 -6.70 -18.15 -6.75
N VAL A 119 -7.93 -18.67 -6.77
CA VAL A 119 -8.91 -18.53 -5.67
C VAL A 119 -8.42 -19.31 -4.46
N GLY A 120 -8.06 -20.58 -4.65
CA GLY A 120 -7.57 -21.45 -3.57
C GLY A 120 -6.22 -21.02 -3.00
N ALA A 121 -5.36 -20.38 -3.81
CA ALA A 121 -4.03 -19.97 -3.38
C ALA A 121 -3.98 -18.58 -2.70
N CYS A 122 -5.06 -17.78 -2.74
CA CYS A 122 -5.05 -16.43 -2.19
C CYS A 122 -5.19 -16.46 -0.65
N PRO A 123 -4.12 -16.16 0.14
CA PRO A 123 -4.19 -16.26 1.59
C PRO A 123 -5.11 -15.20 2.22
N GLU A 124 -5.30 -14.07 1.54
CA GLU A 124 -6.13 -12.96 2.01
C GLU A 124 -7.61 -13.11 1.61
N GLY A 125 -7.95 -14.09 0.77
CA GLY A 125 -9.30 -14.23 0.21
C GLY A 125 -9.72 -13.01 -0.62
N ALA A 126 -8.76 -12.42 -1.37
CA ALA A 126 -9.00 -11.28 -2.26
C ALA A 126 -9.57 -11.70 -3.62
N ILE A 127 -9.36 -12.96 -4.03
CA ILE A 127 -9.92 -13.56 -5.25
C ILE A 127 -10.95 -14.61 -4.81
N LEU A 128 -12.15 -14.53 -5.36
CA LEU A 128 -13.28 -15.40 -5.03
C LEU A 128 -13.90 -15.94 -6.33
N ASP A 129 -14.45 -17.14 -6.27
CA ASP A 129 -15.37 -17.62 -7.30
C ASP A 129 -16.75 -16.99 -7.13
N HIS A 130 -17.59 -17.12 -8.16
CA HIS A 130 -18.99 -16.69 -8.10
C HIS A 130 -19.91 -17.79 -8.64
N PRO A 131 -20.19 -18.82 -7.84
CA PRO A 131 -20.88 -20.02 -8.30
C PRO A 131 -22.34 -19.78 -8.70
N GLN A 132 -22.95 -18.67 -8.27
CA GLN A 132 -24.31 -18.28 -8.64
C GLN A 132 -24.39 -17.40 -9.89
N ALA A 133 -23.27 -17.02 -10.52
CA ALA A 133 -23.33 -16.32 -11.80
C ALA A 133 -23.78 -17.27 -12.92
N GLU A 134 -24.51 -16.71 -13.89
CA GLU A 134 -24.90 -17.41 -15.12
C GLU A 134 -23.70 -17.82 -15.98
N ARG A 135 -22.53 -17.21 -15.74
CA ARG A 135 -21.26 -17.48 -16.43
C ARG A 135 -20.13 -17.57 -15.42
N PRO A 136 -19.09 -18.38 -15.67
CA PRO A 136 -17.91 -18.39 -14.82
C PRO A 136 -17.34 -16.98 -14.64
N GLU A 137 -17.28 -16.53 -13.40
CA GLU A 137 -16.84 -15.19 -13.02
C GLU A 137 -15.93 -15.27 -11.79
N LEU A 138 -14.84 -14.49 -11.82
CA LEU A 138 -14.01 -14.23 -10.65
C LEU A 138 -14.45 -12.90 -10.04
N ARG A 139 -14.61 -12.88 -8.73
CA ARG A 139 -14.79 -11.66 -7.95
C ARG A 139 -13.49 -11.28 -7.27
N PHE A 140 -13.24 -9.98 -7.20
CA PHE A 140 -12.02 -9.45 -6.60
C PHE A 140 -12.35 -8.38 -5.55
N ILE A 141 -11.69 -8.46 -4.39
CA ILE A 141 -11.83 -7.51 -3.28
C ILE A 141 -10.48 -6.83 -3.06
N GLU A 142 -10.29 -5.66 -3.67
CA GLU A 142 -9.00 -4.94 -3.66
C GLU A 142 -8.51 -4.61 -2.26
N THR A 143 -9.43 -4.28 -1.35
CA THR A 143 -9.13 -3.94 0.05
C THR A 143 -8.51 -5.11 0.83
N LYS A 144 -8.62 -6.35 0.33
CA LYS A 144 -7.95 -7.54 0.89
C LYS A 144 -6.64 -7.87 0.19
N CYS A 145 -6.41 -7.44 -1.05
CA CYS A 145 -5.21 -7.81 -1.78
C CYS A 145 -3.95 -7.15 -1.19
N VAL A 146 -2.91 -7.93 -0.87
CA VAL A 146 -1.60 -7.43 -0.40
C VAL A 146 -0.52 -7.45 -1.49
N GLN A 147 -0.91 -7.70 -2.75
CA GLN A 147 0.01 -7.79 -3.90
C GLN A 147 1.16 -8.81 -3.71
N CYS A 148 0.91 -9.92 -3.01
CA CYS A 148 1.94 -10.94 -2.74
C CYS A 148 2.36 -11.77 -3.96
N GLY A 149 1.60 -11.72 -5.06
CA GLY A 149 1.96 -12.42 -6.30
C GLY A 149 1.72 -13.92 -6.33
N ILE A 150 1.23 -14.55 -5.25
CA ILE A 150 0.98 -15.99 -5.21
C ILE A 150 -0.03 -16.42 -6.28
N CYS A 151 -1.07 -15.61 -6.52
CA CYS A 151 -2.06 -15.88 -7.56
C CYS A 151 -1.45 -15.90 -8.97
N ALA A 152 -0.48 -15.03 -9.25
CA ALA A 152 0.24 -15.03 -10.52
C ALA A 152 1.16 -16.25 -10.62
N ALA A 153 1.96 -16.51 -9.59
CA ALA A 153 2.91 -17.63 -9.56
C ALA A 153 2.23 -19.01 -9.63
N THR A 154 0.99 -19.15 -9.14
CA THR A 154 0.27 -20.42 -9.16
C THR A 154 -0.54 -20.66 -10.44
N CYS A 155 -0.73 -19.62 -11.26
CA CYS A 155 -1.58 -19.73 -12.45
C CYS A 155 -0.85 -20.59 -13.50
N PRO A 156 -1.40 -21.76 -13.89
CA PRO A 156 -0.71 -22.63 -14.84
C PRO A 156 -0.67 -22.07 -16.27
N GLU A 157 -1.47 -21.04 -16.56
CA GLU A 157 -1.62 -20.42 -17.87
C GLU A 157 -0.91 -19.06 -17.97
N ASP A 158 -0.19 -18.65 -16.91
CA ASP A 158 0.43 -17.32 -16.79
C ASP A 158 -0.55 -16.16 -17.07
N ALA A 159 -1.83 -16.36 -16.75
CA ALA A 159 -2.91 -15.45 -17.13
C ALA A 159 -3.08 -14.25 -16.18
N ILE A 160 -2.28 -14.13 -15.11
CA ILE A 160 -2.48 -13.13 -14.05
C ILE A 160 -1.24 -12.24 -13.92
N THR A 161 -1.45 -10.92 -13.94
CA THR A 161 -0.42 -9.91 -13.65
C THR A 161 -0.85 -9.02 -12.49
N LEU A 162 0.10 -8.62 -11.65
CA LEU A 162 -0.14 -7.68 -10.56
C LEU A 162 -0.20 -6.24 -11.07
N GLU A 163 -1.15 -5.46 -10.55
CA GLU A 163 -1.27 -4.03 -10.83
C GLU A 163 -1.30 -3.25 -9.51
N PRO A 164 -0.12 -2.84 -8.98
CA PRO A 164 -0.03 -2.09 -7.75
C PRO A 164 -0.70 -0.72 -7.89
N ARG A 165 -1.75 -0.50 -7.11
CA ARG A 165 -2.54 0.73 -7.12
C ARG A 165 -3.34 0.87 -5.84
N LEU A 166 -3.82 2.07 -5.56
CA LEU A 166 -4.80 2.32 -4.51
C LEU A 166 -6.09 2.80 -5.15
N LEU A 167 -7.15 2.01 -5.03
CA LEU A 167 -8.51 2.43 -5.34
C LEU A 167 -9.04 3.29 -4.19
N LEU A 168 -9.65 4.43 -4.52
CA LEU A 168 -10.10 5.46 -3.59
C LEU A 168 -11.62 5.62 -3.60
#